data_AF-A0A914ZXB5-F1
#
_entry.id   AF-A0A914ZXB5-F1
#
_cell.length_a   1.000
_cell.length_b   1.000
_cell.length_c   1.000
_cell.angle_alpha   90.00
_cell.angle_beta   90.00
_cell.angle_gamma   90.00
#
_symmetry.space_group_name_H-M   'P 1'
#
loop_
_entity.id
_entity.type
_entity.pdbx_description
1 polymer ?
#
loop_
_entity_poly.entity_id
_entity_poly.type
_entity_poly.pdbx_seq_one_letter_code
_entity_poly.pdbx_strand_id
1 'polypeptide(L)'
;MSEDFDSTHSVDFKRMKMSLREQVRRYGMFAQYLSSVITLIIAPLILLPFIVATMYAVQYNRNEKIDNCYITEDVRNLDLLREAAGQPTILPLLPREKKNYIEGFTLHMVAAEKTVMIIAFATTIIGGFLPLILILLDIFTYHIIYYSYEFFQSNLTRTDRLDHYAMQVSGEGFAANLLKRILKIFNPIAGGVADDDDWRNCFREPTPPDYSLFQLIFLIYVISLVLCILQVYANRLRRLVASHYWPHRSKPRALYLFNEILEGRKNILSQTVKAAKKRELEEQLAHDELAGRAHIINRGLPILGADQYQCVRCCRPDLSITDASNSRICPNCNGLYCTDCYAVRKTCLDCLANLQVVMKDVEFYCDSSCDEDEYVEDKTPAQGSQSSASAERRSDLKHVRIQTSTSKGGGGDNSSARVNTPNEDVPRKSTSPETTDKK
;
A
#
# COMPACT_ATOMS: atom_id res chain seq x y z
N MET A 1 -63.51 -49.71 17.93
CA MET A 1 -63.07 -48.32 18.09
C MET A 1 -61.60 -48.27 18.54
N SER A 2 -60.74 -49.04 17.86
CA SER A 2 -59.31 -49.18 18.18
C SER A 2 -58.43 -49.17 16.93
N GLU A 3 -59.01 -49.29 15.72
CA GLU A 3 -58.28 -49.25 14.45
C GLU A 3 -58.04 -47.81 13.93
N ASP A 4 -58.85 -46.83 14.35
CA ASP A 4 -58.70 -45.43 13.90
C ASP A 4 -57.53 -44.69 14.57
N PHE A 5 -57.11 -45.11 15.77
CA PHE A 5 -56.00 -44.47 16.49
C PHE A 5 -54.63 -44.84 15.89
N ASP A 6 -54.47 -46.08 15.46
CA ASP A 6 -53.21 -46.61 14.92
C ASP A 6 -52.91 -46.08 13.49
N SER A 7 -53.98 -45.89 12.69
CA SER A 7 -53.86 -45.32 11.35
C SER A 7 -53.40 -43.86 11.38
N THR A 8 -53.92 -43.05 12.31
CA THR A 8 -53.56 -41.64 12.47
C THR A 8 -52.08 -41.47 12.85
N HIS A 9 -51.60 -42.29 13.80
CA HIS A 9 -50.19 -42.28 14.23
C HIS A 9 -49.23 -42.72 13.10
N SER A 10 -49.64 -43.68 12.27
CA SER A 10 -48.86 -44.13 11.10
C SER A 10 -48.77 -43.07 9.99
N VAL A 11 -49.81 -42.24 9.83
CA VAL A 11 -49.85 -41.13 8.86
C VAL A 11 -48.96 -39.98 9.32
N ASP A 12 -48.94 -39.67 10.62
CA ASP A 12 -48.07 -38.65 11.19
C ASP A 12 -46.58 -39.03 11.12
N PHE A 13 -46.24 -40.29 11.38
CA PHE A 13 -44.86 -40.78 11.24
C PHE A 13 -44.37 -40.73 9.78
N LYS A 14 -45.23 -41.10 8.82
CA LYS A 14 -44.90 -40.97 7.38
C LYS A 14 -44.71 -39.51 6.98
N ARG A 15 -45.56 -38.60 7.46
CA ARG A 15 -45.45 -37.15 7.20
C ARG A 15 -44.16 -36.57 7.80
N MET A 16 -43.81 -36.97 9.02
CA MET A 16 -42.57 -36.57 9.70
C MET A 16 -41.34 -37.07 8.95
N LYS A 17 -41.33 -38.34 8.51
CA LYS A 17 -40.25 -38.94 7.72
C LYS A 17 -40.07 -38.25 6.36
N MET A 18 -41.16 -37.86 5.69
CA MET A 18 -41.09 -37.10 4.45
C MET A 18 -40.53 -35.69 4.67
N SER A 19 -40.95 -35.00 5.74
CA SER A 19 -40.43 -33.67 6.10
C SER A 19 -38.92 -33.71 6.40
N LEU A 20 -38.46 -34.69 7.18
CA LEU A 20 -37.04 -34.93 7.44
C LEU A 20 -36.24 -35.21 6.17
N ARG A 21 -36.76 -36.08 5.29
CA ARG A 21 -36.10 -36.40 4.02
C ARG A 21 -35.97 -35.17 3.13
N GLU A 22 -36.98 -34.31 3.11
CA GLU A 22 -36.94 -33.07 2.32
C GLU A 22 -35.95 -32.05 2.91
N GLN A 23 -35.81 -31.99 4.24
CA GLN A 23 -34.75 -31.18 4.86
C GLN A 23 -33.36 -31.71 4.52
N VAL A 24 -33.12 -33.02 4.66
CA VAL A 24 -31.85 -33.66 4.28
C VAL A 24 -31.52 -33.44 2.80
N ARG A 25 -32.52 -33.53 1.92
CA ARG A 25 -32.36 -33.23 0.49
C ARG A 25 -31.96 -31.78 0.26
N ARG A 26 -32.57 -30.82 0.96
CA ARG A 26 -32.17 -29.41 0.91
C ARG A 26 -30.74 -29.20 1.36
N TYR A 27 -30.32 -29.81 2.47
CA TYR A 27 -28.93 -29.75 2.93
C TYR A 27 -27.96 -30.39 1.92
N GLY A 28 -28.34 -31.51 1.29
CA GLY A 28 -27.54 -32.15 0.24
C GLY A 28 -27.37 -31.25 -1.00
N MET A 29 -28.44 -30.62 -1.46
CA MET A 29 -28.38 -29.65 -2.58
C MET A 29 -27.52 -28.44 -2.23
N PHE A 30 -27.62 -27.92 -1.00
CA PHE A 30 -26.79 -26.83 -0.52
C PHE A 30 -25.30 -27.21 -0.47
N ALA A 31 -24.98 -28.41 0.02
CA ALA A 31 -23.61 -28.92 0.05
C ALA A 31 -23.02 -29.10 -1.37
N GLN A 32 -23.80 -29.62 -2.32
CA GLN A 32 -23.38 -29.73 -3.72
C GLN A 32 -23.16 -28.37 -4.38
N TYR A 33 -24.01 -27.38 -4.09
CA TYR A 33 -23.83 -26.01 -4.55
C TYR A 33 -22.55 -25.40 -3.99
N LEU A 34 -22.31 -25.52 -2.68
CA LEU A 34 -21.07 -25.07 -2.04
C LEU A 34 -19.83 -25.73 -2.64
N SER A 35 -19.86 -27.05 -2.85
CA SER A 35 -18.76 -27.79 -3.49
C SER A 35 -18.49 -27.29 -4.90
N SER A 36 -19.54 -26.97 -5.67
CA SER A 36 -19.41 -26.44 -7.03
C SER A 36 -18.79 -25.04 -7.02
N VAL A 37 -19.20 -24.18 -6.09
CA VAL A 37 -18.63 -22.84 -5.90
C VAL A 37 -17.15 -22.92 -5.52
N ILE A 38 -16.79 -23.79 -4.58
CA ILE A 38 -15.38 -24.01 -4.17
C ILE A 38 -14.55 -24.45 -5.38
N THR A 39 -15.04 -25.41 -6.16
CA THR A 39 -14.33 -25.91 -7.36
C THR A 39 -14.12 -24.81 -8.40
N LEU A 40 -15.12 -23.94 -8.59
CA LEU A 40 -15.02 -22.79 -9.49
C LEU A 40 -13.97 -21.77 -9.03
N ILE A 41 -13.80 -21.59 -7.71
CA ILE A 41 -12.84 -20.65 -7.12
C ILE A 41 -11.39 -21.17 -7.20
N ILE A 42 -11.18 -22.49 -7.22
CA ILE A 42 -9.82 -23.08 -7.25
C ILE A 42 -9.08 -22.72 -8.55
N ALA A 43 -9.75 -22.79 -9.70
CA ALA A 43 -9.14 -22.50 -11.00
C ALA A 43 -8.50 -21.09 -11.09
N PRO A 44 -9.21 -19.98 -10.77
CA PRO A 44 -8.61 -18.66 -10.77
C PRO A 44 -7.54 -18.50 -9.69
N LEU A 45 -7.66 -19.19 -8.55
CA LEU A 45 -6.65 -19.16 -7.49
C LEU A 45 -5.29 -19.67 -7.96
N ILE A 46 -5.28 -20.65 -8.86
CA ILE A 46 -4.06 -21.18 -9.49
C ILE A 46 -3.60 -20.25 -10.61
N LEU A 47 -4.50 -19.72 -11.44
CA LEU A 47 -4.15 -18.91 -12.61
C LEU A 47 -3.61 -17.51 -12.23
N LEU A 48 -4.19 -16.86 -11.22
CA LEU A 48 -3.88 -15.50 -10.81
C LEU A 48 -2.39 -15.28 -10.46
N PRO A 49 -1.72 -16.15 -9.68
CA PRO A 49 -0.28 -16.05 -9.44
C PRO A 49 0.56 -16.02 -10.71
N PHE A 50 0.22 -16.82 -11.73
CA PHE A 50 0.93 -16.82 -13.02
C PHE A 50 0.72 -15.50 -13.77
N ILE A 51 -0.51 -14.97 -13.76
CA ILE A 51 -0.80 -13.66 -14.37
C ILE A 51 -0.01 -12.55 -13.66
N VAL A 52 -0.03 -12.52 -12.33
CA VAL A 52 0.72 -11.52 -11.54
C VAL A 52 2.22 -11.65 -11.77
N ALA A 53 2.75 -12.87 -11.85
CA ALA A 53 4.17 -13.12 -12.10
C ALA A 53 4.59 -12.66 -13.51
N THR A 54 3.79 -12.95 -14.53
CA THR A 54 4.06 -12.51 -15.91
C THR A 54 3.94 -10.99 -16.05
N MET A 55 2.93 -10.37 -15.46
CA MET A 55 2.81 -8.91 -15.39
C MET A 55 4.02 -8.27 -14.72
N TYR A 56 4.49 -8.85 -13.60
CA TYR A 56 5.70 -8.38 -12.94
C TYR A 56 6.93 -8.52 -13.84
N ALA A 57 7.12 -9.64 -14.52
CA ALA A 57 8.25 -9.84 -15.44
C ALA A 57 8.25 -8.83 -16.59
N VAL A 58 7.08 -8.49 -17.14
CA VAL A 58 6.94 -7.45 -18.17
C VAL A 58 7.29 -6.07 -17.59
N GLN A 59 6.74 -5.72 -16.43
CA GLN A 59 7.06 -4.45 -15.75
C GLN A 59 8.55 -4.34 -15.41
N TYR A 60 9.14 -5.44 -14.96
CA TYR A 60 10.55 -5.54 -14.62
C TYR A 60 11.44 -5.23 -15.82
N ASN A 61 11.06 -5.69 -17.01
CA ASN A 61 11.84 -5.45 -18.22
C ASN A 61 11.58 -4.08 -18.85
N ARG A 62 10.39 -3.48 -18.63
CA ARG A 62 9.99 -2.21 -19.25
C ARG A 62 10.45 -0.98 -18.47
N ASN A 63 10.37 -1.01 -17.15
CA ASN A 63 10.60 0.17 -16.31
C ASN A 63 11.70 -0.10 -15.27
N GLU A 64 12.69 0.79 -15.16
CA GLU A 64 13.78 0.69 -14.19
C GLU A 64 13.35 1.10 -12.78
N LYS A 65 12.32 1.96 -12.65
CA LYS A 65 11.84 2.50 -11.37
C LYS A 65 11.20 1.45 -10.46
N ILE A 66 10.65 0.40 -11.06
CA ILE A 66 9.77 -0.54 -10.36
C ILE A 66 10.60 -1.47 -9.48
N ASP A 67 10.22 -1.52 -8.20
CA ASP A 67 10.83 -2.41 -7.19
C ASP A 67 12.35 -2.19 -7.06
N ASN A 68 12.81 -0.96 -7.29
CA ASN A 68 14.23 -0.60 -7.35
C ASN A 68 14.71 0.08 -6.05
N CYS A 69 14.46 -0.55 -4.92
CA CYS A 69 14.89 -0.07 -3.60
C CYS A 69 16.09 -0.83 -3.01
N TYR A 70 16.69 -1.75 -3.77
CA TYR A 70 17.74 -2.65 -3.28
C TYR A 70 19.11 -2.18 -3.75
N ILE A 71 20.06 -2.09 -2.82
CA ILE A 71 21.46 -1.79 -3.11
C ILE A 71 22.15 -3.11 -3.47
N THR A 72 22.33 -3.32 -4.76
CA THR A 72 23.01 -4.48 -5.33
C THR A 72 24.52 -4.29 -5.37
N GLU A 73 25.25 -5.37 -5.66
CA GLU A 73 26.70 -5.32 -5.88
C GLU A 73 27.07 -4.39 -7.04
N ASP A 74 26.26 -4.32 -8.10
CA ASP A 74 26.46 -3.41 -9.23
C ASP A 74 26.49 -1.93 -8.78
N VAL A 75 25.60 -1.56 -7.85
CA VAL A 75 25.55 -0.20 -7.28
C VAL A 75 26.79 0.08 -6.45
N ARG A 76 27.22 -0.90 -5.65
CA ARG A 76 28.44 -0.78 -4.83
C ARG A 76 29.70 -0.66 -5.69
N ASN A 77 29.80 -1.46 -6.76
CA ASN A 77 30.91 -1.39 -7.72
C ASN A 77 30.94 -0.04 -8.44
N LEU A 78 29.78 0.50 -8.81
CA LEU A 78 29.68 1.84 -9.40
C LEU A 78 30.15 2.92 -8.43
N ASP A 79 29.82 2.81 -7.15
CA ASP A 79 30.25 3.74 -6.11
C ASP A 79 31.77 3.72 -5.92
N LEU A 80 32.38 2.52 -5.86
CA LEU A 80 33.84 2.34 -5.77
C LEU A 80 34.57 2.93 -6.98
N LEU A 81 34.03 2.76 -8.19
CA LEU A 81 34.61 3.34 -9.40
C LEU A 81 34.55 4.88 -9.39
N ARG A 82 33.47 5.45 -8.84
CA ARG A 82 33.33 6.91 -8.69
C ARG A 82 34.22 7.47 -7.58
N GLU A 83 34.37 6.75 -6.49
CA GLU A 83 35.29 7.09 -5.41
C GLU A 83 36.73 7.15 -5.92
N ALA A 84 37.15 6.14 -6.69
CA ALA A 84 38.46 6.11 -7.34
C ALA A 84 38.67 7.28 -8.33
N ALA A 85 37.60 7.78 -8.94
CA ALA A 85 37.60 8.93 -9.82
C ALA A 85 37.45 10.29 -9.10
N GLY A 86 37.34 10.32 -7.77
CA GLY A 86 37.11 11.54 -6.98
C GLY A 86 35.72 12.17 -7.18
N GLN A 87 34.75 11.39 -7.66
CA GLN A 87 33.35 11.82 -7.87
C GLN A 87 32.51 11.62 -6.60
N PRO A 88 31.35 12.31 -6.47
CA PRO A 88 30.49 12.14 -5.30
C PRO A 88 29.97 10.70 -5.18
N THR A 89 30.14 10.14 -3.98
CA THR A 89 29.72 8.79 -3.61
C THR A 89 28.36 8.78 -2.90
N ILE A 90 27.67 7.64 -2.95
CA ILE A 90 26.39 7.43 -2.27
C ILE A 90 26.55 6.69 -0.93
N LEU A 91 27.57 5.85 -0.74
CA LEU A 91 27.81 5.17 0.53
C LEU A 91 28.75 6.00 1.43
N PRO A 92 28.53 6.05 2.76
CA PRO A 92 27.46 5.42 3.52
C PRO A 92 26.09 6.11 3.35
N LEU A 93 25.01 5.33 3.41
CA LEU A 93 23.64 5.85 3.38
C LEU A 93 23.31 6.67 4.62
N LEU A 94 22.60 7.78 4.44
CA LEU A 94 22.09 8.57 5.55
C LEU A 94 21.00 7.79 6.32
N PRO A 95 20.80 8.04 7.62
CA PRO A 95 19.77 7.36 8.41
C PRO A 95 18.35 7.49 7.86
N ARG A 96 18.07 8.59 7.14
CA ARG A 96 16.78 8.81 6.46
C ARG A 96 16.66 7.94 5.19
N GLU A 97 17.75 7.77 4.46
CA GLU A 97 17.82 6.96 3.23
C GLU A 97 17.73 5.46 3.54
N LYS A 98 18.33 5.01 4.66
CA LYS A 98 18.25 3.62 5.13
C LYS A 98 16.82 3.11 5.37
N LYS A 99 15.84 4.00 5.56
CA LYS A 99 14.42 3.62 5.69
C LYS A 99 13.76 3.30 4.35
N ASN A 100 14.31 3.82 3.26
CA ASN A 100 13.75 3.70 1.91
C ASN A 100 14.52 2.67 1.07
N TYR A 101 15.81 2.48 1.36
CA TYR A 101 16.68 1.57 0.61
C TYR A 101 17.18 0.41 1.48
N ILE A 102 17.24 -0.76 0.87
CA ILE A 102 17.60 -2.02 1.52
C ILE A 102 19.03 -2.39 1.11
N GLU A 103 19.91 -2.56 2.11
CA GLU A 103 21.21 -3.19 1.91
C GLU A 103 21.06 -4.71 2.04
N GLY A 104 21.28 -5.43 0.93
CA GLY A 104 21.31 -6.90 0.90
C GLY A 104 20.09 -7.61 1.51
N PHE A 105 20.35 -8.73 2.20
CA PHE A 105 19.35 -9.52 2.93
C PHE A 105 19.29 -9.13 4.41
N THR A 106 19.05 -7.85 4.68
CA THR A 106 18.81 -7.39 6.05
C THR A 106 17.38 -7.70 6.49
N LEU A 107 17.20 -8.02 7.78
CA LEU A 107 15.88 -8.15 8.42
C LEU A 107 15.13 -6.81 8.52
N HIS A 108 15.78 -5.71 8.18
CA HIS A 108 15.18 -4.38 8.14
C HIS A 108 14.11 -4.30 7.04
N MET A 109 12.91 -3.87 7.41
CA MET A 109 11.77 -3.73 6.51
C MET A 109 11.54 -2.27 6.13
N VAL A 110 11.34 -2.03 4.84
CA VAL A 110 11.01 -0.70 4.31
C VAL A 110 9.55 -0.37 4.63
N ALA A 111 9.23 0.93 4.73
CA ALA A 111 7.87 1.40 5.01
C ALA A 111 6.82 0.79 4.05
N ALA A 112 7.14 0.68 2.76
CA ALA A 112 6.26 0.06 1.78
C ALA A 112 5.99 -1.43 2.08
N GLU A 113 7.01 -2.20 2.45
CA GLU A 113 6.86 -3.62 2.82
C GLU A 113 6.08 -3.78 4.12
N LYS A 114 6.30 -2.86 5.07
CA LYS A 114 5.57 -2.83 6.33
C LYS A 114 4.08 -2.58 6.09
N THR A 115 3.71 -1.69 5.17
CA THR A 115 2.30 -1.46 4.82
C THR A 115 1.65 -2.72 4.25
N VAL A 116 2.34 -3.42 3.33
CA VAL A 116 1.82 -4.69 2.77
C VAL A 116 1.66 -5.75 3.86
N MET A 117 2.64 -5.88 4.76
CA MET A 117 2.57 -6.79 5.90
C MET A 117 1.40 -6.44 6.82
N ILE A 118 1.24 -5.16 7.20
CA ILE A 118 0.16 -4.72 8.10
C ILE A 118 -1.19 -5.01 7.48
N ILE A 119 -1.37 -4.76 6.18
CA ILE A 119 -2.62 -5.08 5.48
C ILE A 119 -2.89 -6.59 5.53
N ALA A 120 -1.91 -7.42 5.18
CA ALA A 120 -2.05 -8.88 5.21
C ALA A 120 -2.33 -9.42 6.62
N PHE A 121 -1.70 -8.82 7.64
CA PHE A 121 -1.91 -9.19 9.03
C PHE A 121 -3.30 -8.77 9.52
N ALA A 122 -3.75 -7.56 9.18
CA ALA A 122 -5.08 -7.07 9.52
C ALA A 122 -6.18 -7.90 8.86
N THR A 123 -6.03 -8.24 7.57
CA THR A 123 -7.01 -9.10 6.88
C THR A 123 -7.05 -10.50 7.49
N THR A 124 -5.90 -11.05 7.91
CA THR A 124 -5.83 -12.36 8.59
C THR A 124 -6.51 -12.33 9.96
N ILE A 125 -6.30 -11.27 10.75
CA ILE A 125 -6.97 -11.10 12.05
C ILE A 125 -8.49 -10.98 11.88
N ILE A 126 -8.94 -10.15 10.93
CA ILE A 126 -10.37 -9.97 10.66
C ILE A 126 -10.97 -11.29 10.19
N GLY A 127 -10.28 -12.02 9.31
CA GLY A 127 -10.69 -13.35 8.85
C GLY A 127 -10.73 -14.41 9.97
N GLY A 128 -9.86 -14.29 10.99
CA GLY A 128 -9.82 -15.16 12.15
C GLY A 128 -10.93 -14.91 13.19
N PHE A 129 -11.58 -13.76 13.16
CA PHE A 129 -12.61 -13.41 14.14
C PHE A 129 -13.88 -14.26 14.02
N LEU A 130 -14.36 -14.51 12.80
CA LEU A 130 -15.53 -15.35 12.55
C LEU A 130 -15.36 -16.79 13.05
N PRO A 131 -14.31 -17.56 12.66
CA PRO A 131 -14.14 -18.92 13.15
C PRO A 131 -13.92 -18.96 14.68
N LEU A 132 -13.27 -17.95 15.26
CA LEU A 132 -13.14 -17.84 16.71
C LEU A 132 -14.50 -17.70 17.40
N ILE A 133 -15.40 -16.85 16.89
CA ILE A 133 -16.77 -16.75 17.43
C ILE A 133 -17.51 -18.07 17.30
N LEU A 134 -17.40 -18.75 16.15
CA LEU A 134 -18.08 -20.03 15.93
C LEU A 134 -17.61 -21.11 16.91
N ILE A 135 -16.30 -21.20 17.16
CA ILE A 135 -15.74 -22.11 18.17
C ILE A 135 -16.25 -21.76 19.57
N LEU A 136 -16.26 -20.48 19.94
CA LEU A 136 -16.78 -20.04 21.23
C LEU A 136 -18.27 -20.35 21.38
N LEU A 137 -19.06 -20.15 20.33
CA LEU A 137 -20.49 -20.46 20.31
C LEU A 137 -20.73 -21.95 20.48
N ASP A 138 -19.94 -22.80 19.81
CA ASP A 138 -20.07 -24.26 19.92
C ASP A 138 -19.72 -24.75 21.33
N ILE A 139 -18.62 -24.27 21.91
CA ILE A 139 -18.23 -24.55 23.29
C ILE A 139 -19.30 -24.06 24.28
N PHE A 140 -19.81 -22.84 24.09
CA PHE A 140 -20.84 -22.28 24.95
C PHE A 140 -22.14 -23.06 24.86
N THR A 141 -22.55 -23.46 23.65
CA THR A 141 -23.74 -24.26 23.41
C THR A 141 -23.60 -25.64 24.07
N TYR A 142 -22.46 -26.30 23.91
CA TYR A 142 -22.15 -27.55 24.60
C TYR A 142 -22.26 -27.40 26.11
N HIS A 143 -21.65 -26.37 26.70
CA HIS A 143 -21.71 -26.15 28.15
C HIS A 143 -23.13 -25.86 28.64
N ILE A 144 -23.92 -25.04 27.93
CA ILE A 144 -25.33 -24.81 28.29
C ILE A 144 -26.10 -26.12 28.31
N ILE A 145 -25.97 -26.93 27.24
CA ILE A 145 -26.69 -28.19 27.14
C ILE A 145 -26.20 -29.18 28.21
N TYR A 146 -24.89 -29.25 28.46
CA TYR A 146 -24.31 -30.11 29.48
C TYR A 146 -24.76 -29.73 30.90
N TYR A 147 -24.71 -28.45 31.26
CA TYR A 147 -25.18 -28.00 32.59
C TYR A 147 -26.68 -28.17 32.78
N SER A 148 -27.47 -27.98 31.71
CA SER A 148 -28.91 -28.26 31.78
C SER A 148 -29.20 -29.76 31.91
N TYR A 149 -28.48 -30.61 31.18
CA TYR A 149 -28.53 -32.07 31.33
C TYR A 149 -28.21 -32.50 32.78
N GLU A 150 -27.09 -32.05 33.33
CA GLU A 150 -26.70 -32.29 34.73
C GLU A 150 -27.77 -31.80 35.72
N PHE A 151 -28.32 -30.60 35.50
CA PHE A 151 -29.35 -30.03 36.36
C PHE A 151 -30.64 -30.88 36.38
N PHE A 152 -31.11 -31.34 35.22
CA PHE A 152 -32.33 -32.17 35.12
C PHE A 152 -32.11 -33.59 35.65
N GLN A 153 -30.90 -34.13 35.53
CA GLN A 153 -30.56 -35.45 36.09
C GLN A 153 -30.27 -35.40 37.60
N SER A 154 -29.97 -34.21 38.14
CA SER A 154 -29.66 -34.04 39.56
C SER A 154 -30.88 -34.30 40.46
N ASN A 155 -30.60 -34.76 41.70
CA ASN A 155 -31.62 -35.01 42.72
C ASN A 155 -32.41 -33.76 43.17
N LEU A 156 -32.02 -32.56 42.74
CA LEU A 156 -32.70 -31.30 43.08
C LEU A 156 -34.06 -31.15 42.38
N THR A 157 -34.24 -31.77 41.21
CA THR A 157 -35.51 -31.77 40.48
C THR A 157 -36.37 -32.99 40.81
N ARG A 158 -35.87 -33.89 41.66
CA ARG A 158 -36.66 -35.02 42.18
C ARG A 158 -37.67 -34.45 43.18
N THR A 159 -38.88 -34.19 42.69
CA THR A 159 -40.02 -34.01 43.58
C THR A 159 -40.28 -35.34 44.27
N ASP A 160 -39.77 -35.50 45.48
CA ASP A 160 -40.25 -36.53 46.40
C ASP A 160 -41.74 -36.24 46.62
N ARG A 161 -42.61 -36.93 45.86
CA ARG A 161 -44.04 -36.91 46.15
C ARG A 161 -44.17 -37.43 47.57
N LEU A 162 -44.72 -36.60 48.47
CA LEU A 162 -45.05 -37.02 49.83
C LEU A 162 -45.73 -38.39 49.73
N ASP A 163 -45.08 -39.38 50.32
CA ASP A 163 -45.50 -40.77 50.33
C ASP A 163 -47.01 -40.84 50.57
N HIS A 164 -47.70 -41.51 49.67
CA HIS A 164 -49.13 -41.67 49.73
C HIS A 164 -49.52 -42.34 51.06
N TYR A 165 -50.17 -41.58 51.95
CA TYR A 165 -50.77 -42.16 53.15
C TYR A 165 -51.85 -43.15 52.72
N ALA A 166 -51.52 -44.45 52.72
CA ALA A 166 -52.50 -45.50 52.52
C ALA A 166 -53.46 -45.52 53.72
N MET A 167 -54.60 -44.85 53.57
CA MET A 167 -55.62 -44.81 54.62
C MET A 167 -56.24 -46.21 54.77
N GLN A 168 -55.76 -46.98 55.76
CA GLN A 168 -56.24 -48.33 56.03
C GLN A 168 -57.39 -48.27 57.04
N VAL A 169 -58.56 -48.77 56.64
CA VAL A 169 -59.76 -48.83 57.49
C VAL A 169 -59.82 -50.19 58.19
N SER A 170 -59.73 -50.19 59.52
CA SER A 170 -59.84 -51.40 60.35
C SER A 170 -61.28 -51.61 60.84
N GLY A 171 -61.84 -52.80 60.59
CA GLY A 171 -63.20 -53.17 61.00
C GLY A 171 -63.85 -54.22 60.09
N GLU A 172 -64.66 -55.10 60.69
CA GLU A 172 -65.47 -56.13 60.02
C GLU A 172 -66.96 -55.76 60.15
N GLY A 173 -67.42 -54.90 59.25
CA GLY A 173 -68.82 -54.46 59.21
C GLY A 173 -69.20 -53.98 57.81
N PHE A 174 -70.50 -53.84 57.54
CA PHE A 174 -71.00 -53.42 56.23
C PHE A 174 -70.41 -52.06 55.79
N ALA A 175 -70.38 -51.07 56.70
CA ALA A 175 -69.81 -49.75 56.43
C ALA A 175 -68.29 -49.81 56.17
N ALA A 176 -67.55 -50.64 56.90
CA ALA A 176 -66.11 -50.82 56.68
C ALA A 176 -65.83 -51.49 55.32
N ASN A 177 -66.66 -52.45 54.91
CA ASN A 177 -66.56 -53.09 53.59
C ASN A 177 -66.93 -52.12 52.45
N LEU A 178 -67.90 -51.23 52.65
CA LEU A 178 -68.22 -50.17 51.70
C LEU A 178 -67.04 -49.20 51.55
N LEU A 179 -66.46 -48.72 52.65
CA LEU A 179 -65.32 -47.80 52.61
C LEU A 179 -64.08 -48.45 51.97
N LYS A 180 -63.78 -49.72 52.29
CA LYS A 180 -62.70 -50.50 51.65
C LYS A 180 -62.89 -50.61 50.13
N ARG A 181 -64.13 -50.79 49.64
CA ARG A 181 -64.44 -50.84 48.20
C ARG A 181 -64.26 -49.47 47.54
N ILE A 182 -64.74 -48.41 48.17
CA ILE A 182 -64.56 -47.04 47.68
C ILE A 182 -63.08 -46.69 47.61
N LEU A 183 -62.32 -46.94 48.68
CA LEU A 183 -60.87 -46.73 48.71
C LEU A 183 -60.14 -47.56 47.65
N LYS A 184 -60.56 -48.80 47.39
CA LYS A 184 -59.99 -49.64 46.33
C LYS A 184 -60.24 -49.08 44.92
N ILE A 185 -61.32 -48.32 44.70
CA ILE A 185 -61.61 -47.64 43.43
C ILE A 185 -60.79 -46.35 43.26
N PHE A 186 -60.47 -45.67 44.35
CA PHE A 186 -59.56 -44.51 44.33
C PHE A 186 -58.08 -44.91 44.33
N ASN A 187 -57.75 -46.12 44.79
CA ASN A 187 -56.39 -46.63 44.79
C ASN A 187 -55.73 -46.73 43.39
N PRO A 188 -56.40 -47.10 42.28
CA PRO A 188 -55.77 -47.05 40.95
C PRO A 188 -55.49 -45.62 40.44
N ILE A 189 -56.10 -44.59 41.02
CA ILE A 189 -55.76 -43.17 40.74
C ILE A 189 -54.49 -42.76 41.52
N ALA A 190 -54.20 -43.43 42.63
CA ALA A 190 -53.00 -43.23 43.45
C ALA A 190 -51.88 -44.28 43.19
N GLY A 191 -52.20 -45.41 42.56
CA GLY A 191 -51.34 -46.57 42.38
C GLY A 191 -50.69 -46.64 41.00
N GLY A 192 -50.98 -45.67 40.14
CA GLY A 192 -50.16 -45.37 38.97
C GLY A 192 -48.86 -44.72 39.44
N VAL A 193 -47.95 -45.53 39.99
CA VAL A 193 -46.52 -45.21 40.04
C VAL A 193 -46.03 -45.29 38.59
N ALA A 194 -46.51 -44.40 37.73
CA ALA A 194 -45.77 -44.04 36.54
C ALA A 194 -44.53 -43.36 37.10
N ASP A 195 -43.39 -44.00 36.91
CA ASP A 195 -42.10 -43.40 37.23
C ASP A 195 -42.04 -42.11 36.42
N ASP A 196 -42.25 -40.96 37.09
CA ASP A 196 -42.23 -39.65 36.44
C ASP A 196 -40.81 -39.37 35.88
N ASP A 197 -39.86 -40.30 35.97
CA ASP A 197 -38.54 -40.24 35.36
C ASP A 197 -38.53 -40.58 33.84
N ASP A 198 -39.65 -41.01 33.26
CA ASP A 198 -39.74 -41.29 31.82
C ASP A 198 -39.40 -40.07 30.93
N TRP A 199 -39.70 -38.85 31.38
CA TRP A 199 -39.31 -37.63 30.64
C TRP A 199 -37.81 -37.33 30.74
N ARG A 200 -37.11 -37.84 31.77
CA ARG A 200 -35.65 -37.69 31.92
C ARG A 200 -34.90 -38.55 30.92
N ASN A 201 -35.44 -39.71 30.57
CA ASN A 201 -34.90 -40.58 29.53
C ASN A 201 -34.90 -39.94 28.13
N CYS A 202 -35.71 -38.89 27.92
CA CYS A 202 -35.69 -38.09 26.69
C CYS A 202 -34.47 -37.15 26.59
N PHE A 203 -33.82 -36.82 27.70
CA PHE A 203 -32.59 -36.00 27.71
C PHE A 203 -31.37 -36.90 27.64
N ARG A 204 -30.77 -36.99 26.46
CA ARG A 204 -29.54 -37.75 26.22
C ARG A 204 -28.31 -36.90 26.53
N GLU A 205 -27.23 -37.55 26.98
CA GLU A 205 -25.92 -36.90 27.16
C GLU A 205 -25.50 -36.18 25.87
N PRO A 206 -25.15 -34.88 25.95
CA PRO A 206 -24.74 -34.11 24.77
C PRO A 206 -23.42 -34.61 24.21
N THR A 207 -23.30 -34.62 22.88
CA THR A 207 -22.06 -34.96 22.20
C THR A 207 -21.01 -33.87 22.43
N PRO A 208 -19.80 -34.22 22.90
CA PRO A 208 -18.74 -33.23 23.11
C PRO A 208 -18.23 -32.68 21.77
N PRO A 209 -17.76 -31.42 21.74
CA PRO A 209 -17.18 -30.84 20.54
C PRO A 209 -15.83 -31.49 20.19
N ASP A 210 -15.52 -31.56 18.90
CA ASP A 210 -14.30 -32.19 18.39
C ASP A 210 -13.06 -31.30 18.64
N TYR A 211 -12.41 -31.47 19.78
CA TYR A 211 -11.21 -30.70 20.16
C TYR A 211 -10.05 -30.84 19.16
N SER A 212 -9.91 -31.99 18.51
CA SER A 212 -8.89 -32.21 17.46
C SER A 212 -9.09 -31.28 16.26
N LEU A 213 -10.35 -31.02 15.88
CA LEU A 213 -10.68 -30.10 14.80
C LEU A 213 -10.31 -28.66 15.20
N PHE A 214 -10.59 -28.27 16.44
CA PHE A 214 -10.22 -26.95 16.95
C PHE A 214 -8.70 -26.73 16.98
N GLN A 215 -7.93 -27.75 17.37
CA GLN A 215 -6.47 -27.71 17.31
C GLN A 215 -5.96 -27.52 15.87
N LEU A 216 -6.55 -28.21 14.90
CA LEU A 216 -6.20 -28.07 13.49
C LEU A 216 -6.53 -26.66 12.96
N ILE A 217 -7.71 -26.13 13.28
CA ILE A 217 -8.10 -24.76 12.89
C ILE A 217 -7.13 -23.74 13.49
N PHE A 218 -6.79 -23.89 14.77
CA PHE A 218 -5.82 -23.02 15.44
C PHE A 218 -4.43 -23.09 14.79
N LEU A 219 -3.94 -24.30 14.48
CA LEU A 219 -2.67 -24.51 13.81
C LEU A 219 -2.63 -23.86 12.42
N ILE A 220 -3.69 -24.00 11.62
CA ILE A 220 -3.80 -23.35 10.30
C ILE A 220 -3.78 -21.83 10.45
N TYR A 221 -4.43 -21.29 11.48
CA TYR A 221 -4.41 -19.86 11.77
C TYR A 221 -3.03 -19.36 12.20
N VAL A 222 -2.29 -20.12 13.01
CA VAL A 222 -0.91 -19.78 13.35
C VAL A 222 -0.01 -19.81 12.11
N ILE A 223 -0.18 -20.82 11.24
CA ILE A 223 0.54 -20.90 9.97
C ILE A 223 0.22 -19.70 9.09
N SER A 224 -1.04 -19.26 8.99
CA SER A 224 -1.39 -18.10 8.17
C SER A 224 -0.74 -16.81 8.67
N LEU A 225 -0.63 -16.61 9.99
CA LEU A 225 0.11 -15.48 10.58
C LEU A 225 1.61 -15.52 10.23
N VAL A 226 2.23 -16.71 10.25
CA VAL A 226 3.63 -16.88 9.83
C VAL A 226 3.78 -16.59 8.33
N LEU A 227 2.83 -17.02 7.51
CA LEU A 227 2.81 -16.75 6.07
C LEU A 227 2.71 -15.26 5.75
N CYS A 228 2.06 -14.44 6.58
CA CYS A 228 2.06 -12.98 6.42
C CYS A 228 3.48 -12.39 6.47
N ILE A 229 4.36 -12.95 7.32
CA ILE A 229 5.76 -12.51 7.41
C ILE A 229 6.55 -13.05 6.21
N LEU A 230 6.37 -14.35 5.89
CA LEU A 230 7.05 -15.00 4.77
C LEU A 230 6.72 -14.35 3.42
N GLN A 231 5.52 -13.80 3.25
CA GLN A 231 5.10 -13.09 2.03
C GLN A 231 6.05 -11.93 1.69
N VAL A 232 6.55 -11.19 2.69
CA VAL A 232 7.50 -10.08 2.47
C VAL A 232 8.82 -10.62 1.92
N TYR A 233 9.33 -11.71 2.49
CA TYR A 233 10.56 -12.34 2.02
C TYR A 233 10.39 -13.03 0.66
N ALA A 234 9.21 -13.59 0.37
CA ALA A 234 8.88 -14.14 -0.94
C ALA A 234 8.91 -13.05 -2.03
N ASN A 235 8.42 -11.84 -1.72
CA ASN A 235 8.51 -10.70 -2.62
C ASN A 235 9.95 -10.27 -2.90
N ARG A 236 10.84 -10.36 -1.90
CA ARG A 236 12.29 -10.13 -2.06
C ARG A 236 12.96 -11.23 -2.87
N LEU A 237 12.60 -12.49 -2.63
CA LEU A 237 13.10 -13.62 -3.39
C LEU A 237 12.73 -13.50 -4.88
N ARG A 238 11.50 -13.09 -5.18
CA ARG A 238 11.05 -12.81 -6.56
C ARG A 238 11.95 -11.77 -7.26
N ARG A 239 12.41 -10.74 -6.55
CA ARG A 239 13.37 -9.75 -7.09
C ARG A 239 14.74 -10.38 -7.36
N LEU A 240 15.24 -11.22 -6.47
CA LEU A 240 16.49 -11.96 -6.65
C LEU A 240 16.41 -12.88 -7.88
N VAL A 241 15.33 -13.65 -7.99
CA VAL A 241 15.05 -14.51 -9.14
C VAL A 241 15.03 -13.69 -10.43
N ALA A 242 14.33 -12.57 -10.47
CA ALA A 242 14.30 -11.70 -11.65
C ALA A 242 15.69 -11.13 -12.02
N SER A 243 16.51 -10.78 -11.03
CA SER A 243 17.89 -10.32 -11.29
C SER A 243 18.78 -11.42 -11.89
N HIS A 244 18.53 -12.68 -11.55
CA HIS A 244 19.26 -13.82 -12.09
C HIS A 244 18.88 -14.13 -13.55
N TYR A 245 17.58 -14.07 -13.89
CA TYR A 245 17.11 -14.35 -15.26
C TYR A 245 17.40 -13.22 -16.25
N TRP A 246 17.38 -11.95 -15.82
CA TRP A 246 17.61 -10.79 -16.68
C TRP A 246 18.80 -9.93 -16.24
N PRO A 247 20.04 -10.46 -16.27
CA PRO A 247 21.23 -9.75 -15.78
C PRO A 247 21.54 -8.49 -16.60
N HIS A 248 21.15 -8.46 -17.88
CA HIS A 248 21.34 -7.29 -18.75
C HIS A 248 20.62 -6.03 -18.23
N ARG A 249 19.53 -6.20 -17.49
CA ARG A 249 18.75 -5.09 -16.92
C ARG A 249 19.28 -4.63 -15.55
N SER A 250 20.19 -5.37 -14.91
CA SER A 250 20.71 -5.00 -13.58
C SER A 250 21.50 -3.70 -13.60
N LYS A 251 22.40 -3.52 -14.59
CA LYS A 251 23.23 -2.32 -14.75
C LYS A 251 22.45 -1.00 -14.97
N PRO A 252 21.50 -0.90 -15.92
CA PRO A 252 20.74 0.33 -16.10
C PRO A 252 19.89 0.68 -14.89
N ARG A 253 19.39 -0.33 -14.16
CA ARG A 253 18.65 -0.13 -12.91
C ARG A 253 19.52 0.35 -11.77
N ALA A 254 20.74 -0.17 -11.66
CA ALA A 254 21.74 0.30 -10.72
C ALA A 254 22.12 1.77 -11.00
N LEU A 255 22.34 2.14 -12.27
CA LEU A 255 22.60 3.52 -12.67
C LEU A 255 21.43 4.45 -12.37
N TYR A 256 20.20 4.02 -12.65
CA TYR A 256 18.99 4.78 -12.34
C TYR A 256 18.87 5.04 -10.84
N LEU A 257 19.01 3.99 -10.01
CA LEU A 257 18.96 4.11 -8.54
C LEU A 257 20.05 5.05 -8.01
N PHE A 258 21.27 4.94 -8.54
CA PHE A 258 22.38 5.79 -8.15
C PHE A 258 22.07 7.27 -8.45
N ASN A 259 21.58 7.56 -9.65
CA ASN A 259 21.23 8.93 -10.05
C ASN A 259 20.07 9.48 -9.21
N GLU A 260 19.07 8.66 -8.91
CA GLU A 260 17.94 9.03 -8.06
C GLU A 260 18.38 9.42 -6.65
N ILE A 261 19.31 8.67 -6.04
CA ILE A 261 19.87 9.00 -4.72
C ILE A 261 20.67 10.30 -4.78
N LEU A 262 21.51 10.49 -5.80
CA LEU A 262 22.28 11.72 -5.97
C LEU A 262 21.38 12.95 -6.17
N GLU A 263 20.34 12.83 -7.01
CA GLU A 263 19.35 13.88 -7.22
C GLU A 263 18.60 14.19 -5.93
N GLY A 264 18.22 13.17 -5.15
CA GLY A 264 17.63 13.33 -3.83
C GLY A 264 18.51 14.17 -2.90
N ARG A 265 19.80 13.88 -2.83
CA ARG A 265 20.76 14.64 -2.01
C ARG A 265 20.94 16.08 -2.49
N LYS A 266 21.06 16.29 -3.81
CA LYS A 266 21.16 17.63 -4.41
C LYS A 266 19.91 18.47 -4.11
N ASN A 267 18.73 17.86 -4.21
CA ASN A 267 17.46 18.51 -3.93
C ASN A 267 17.38 18.95 -2.46
N ILE A 268 17.70 18.05 -1.52
CA ILE A 268 17.72 18.37 -0.09
C ILE A 268 18.72 19.50 0.20
N LEU A 269 19.94 19.41 -0.34
CA LEU A 269 20.96 20.45 -0.16
C LEU A 269 20.46 21.79 -0.71
N SER A 270 19.93 21.81 -1.92
CA SER A 270 19.39 23.03 -2.54
C SER A 270 18.26 23.65 -1.72
N GLN A 271 17.40 22.83 -1.11
CA GLN A 271 16.32 23.28 -0.22
C GLN A 271 16.87 23.85 1.08
N THR A 272 17.85 23.20 1.70
CA THR A 272 18.48 23.69 2.94
C THR A 272 19.22 25.01 2.73
N VAL A 273 19.95 25.17 1.63
CA VAL A 273 20.62 26.43 1.28
C VAL A 273 19.62 27.55 1.02
N LYS A 274 18.53 27.27 0.28
CA LYS A 274 17.45 28.25 0.07
C LYS A 274 16.78 28.66 1.38
N ALA A 275 16.50 27.71 2.26
CA ALA A 275 15.92 27.99 3.57
C ALA A 275 16.85 28.81 4.47
N ALA A 276 18.16 28.51 4.45
CA ALA A 276 19.17 29.28 5.19
C ALA A 276 19.27 30.73 4.68
N LYS A 277 19.36 30.93 3.36
CA LYS A 277 19.35 32.27 2.75
C LYS A 277 18.08 33.06 3.06
N LYS A 278 16.92 32.39 3.07
CA LYS A 278 15.65 33.03 3.43
C LYS A 278 15.67 33.49 4.89
N ARG A 279 16.19 32.67 5.81
CA ARG A 279 16.33 33.05 7.23
C ARG A 279 17.29 34.21 7.42
N GLU A 280 18.43 34.19 6.73
CA GLU A 280 19.40 35.29 6.76
C GLU A 280 18.78 36.59 6.24
N LEU A 281 18.03 36.53 5.13
CA LEU A 281 17.31 37.69 4.61
C LEU A 281 16.24 38.19 5.60
N GLU A 282 15.46 37.28 6.20
CA GLU A 282 14.46 37.62 7.22
C GLU A 282 15.11 38.27 8.45
N GLU A 283 16.28 37.79 8.88
CA GLU A 283 17.04 38.37 9.99
C GLU A 283 17.65 39.73 9.64
N GLN A 284 18.18 39.89 8.42
CA GLN A 284 18.65 41.19 7.92
C GLN A 284 17.50 42.21 7.84
N LEU A 285 16.34 41.80 7.32
CA LEU A 285 15.15 42.64 7.28
C LEU A 285 14.69 43.04 8.69
N ALA A 286 14.66 42.10 9.63
CA ALA A 286 14.34 42.37 11.03
C ALA A 286 15.36 43.34 11.68
N HIS A 287 16.65 43.19 11.37
CA HIS A 287 17.69 44.09 11.85
C HIS A 287 17.58 45.50 11.25
N ASP A 288 17.29 45.62 9.95
CA ASP A 288 17.08 46.91 9.26
C ASP A 288 15.81 47.64 9.74
N GLU A 289 14.77 46.88 10.11
CA GLU A 289 13.56 47.41 10.76
C GLU A 289 13.87 47.93 12.16
N LEU A 290 14.59 47.15 12.98
CA LEU A 290 14.99 47.55 14.33
C LEU A 290 15.97 48.74 14.34
N ALA A 291 16.85 48.83 13.34
CA ALA A 291 17.78 49.93 13.13
C ALA A 291 17.12 51.21 12.56
N GLY A 292 15.80 51.20 12.32
CA GLY A 292 15.04 52.34 11.83
C GLY A 292 15.32 52.71 10.37
N ARG A 293 16.09 51.90 9.63
CA ARG A 293 16.46 52.16 8.23
C ARG A 293 15.29 51.92 7.28
N ALA A 294 14.39 51.00 7.63
CA ALA A 294 13.15 50.77 6.89
C ALA A 294 12.27 52.04 6.82
N HIS A 295 12.26 52.86 7.87
CA HIS A 295 11.49 54.12 7.91
C HIS A 295 12.10 55.23 7.03
N ILE A 296 13.41 55.20 6.78
CA ILE A 296 14.12 56.19 5.95
C ILE A 296 13.93 55.85 4.46
N ILE A 297 13.99 54.56 4.11
CA ILE A 297 13.81 54.08 2.73
C ILE A 297 12.33 54.24 2.31
N ASN A 298 11.37 53.90 3.17
CA ASN A 298 9.93 54.10 2.88
C ASN A 298 9.47 55.56 2.87
N ARG A 299 10.18 56.48 3.55
CA ARG A 299 9.94 57.94 3.42
C ARG A 299 10.69 58.58 2.26
N GLY A 300 11.82 58.01 1.83
CA GLY A 300 12.66 58.55 0.76
C GLY A 300 12.26 58.12 -0.65
N LEU A 301 11.75 56.89 -0.83
CA LEU A 301 11.36 56.38 -2.15
C LEU A 301 10.13 57.08 -2.79
N PRO A 302 9.12 57.55 -2.05
CA PRO A 302 8.01 58.30 -2.66
C PRO A 302 8.44 59.66 -3.23
N ILE A 303 9.61 60.19 -2.81
CA ILE A 303 10.11 61.51 -3.23
C ILE A 303 11.00 61.39 -4.49
N LEU A 304 11.57 60.22 -4.76
CA LEU A 304 12.35 59.95 -5.98
C LEU A 304 11.56 59.21 -7.08
N GLY A 305 10.36 58.72 -6.78
CA GLY A 305 9.57 57.86 -7.68
C GLY A 305 8.44 58.55 -8.44
N ALA A 306 8.40 59.89 -8.51
CA ALA A 306 7.59 60.57 -9.51
C ALA A 306 8.46 60.77 -10.76
N ASP A 307 8.58 59.72 -11.58
CA ASP A 307 9.14 59.87 -12.92
C ASP A 307 8.20 60.74 -13.74
N GLN A 308 8.32 62.06 -13.58
CA GLN A 308 7.54 63.03 -14.32
C GLN A 308 8.20 63.22 -15.67
N TYR A 309 7.90 62.32 -16.60
CA TYR A 309 8.47 62.40 -17.93
C TYR A 309 7.90 63.61 -18.69
N GLN A 310 8.78 64.35 -19.35
CA GLN A 310 8.40 65.53 -20.13
C GLN A 310 8.48 65.24 -21.62
N CYS A 311 7.57 65.82 -22.40
CA CYS A 311 7.67 65.78 -23.86
C CYS A 311 8.94 66.52 -24.33
N VAL A 312 9.79 65.88 -25.12
CA VAL A 312 11.06 66.45 -25.63
C VAL A 312 10.86 67.75 -26.42
N ARG A 313 9.67 67.95 -27.02
CA ARG A 313 9.39 69.15 -27.83
C ARG A 313 8.74 70.29 -27.05
N CYS A 314 7.66 70.00 -26.33
CA CYS A 314 6.81 71.03 -25.70
C CYS A 314 6.95 71.08 -24.16
N CYS A 315 7.82 70.23 -23.60
CA CYS A 315 8.09 70.11 -22.17
C CYS A 315 6.84 69.95 -21.29
N ARG A 316 5.75 69.38 -21.85
CA ARG A 316 4.57 69.06 -21.04
C ARG A 316 4.95 68.02 -19.98
N PRO A 317 4.66 68.27 -18.67
CA PRO A 317 5.11 67.41 -17.58
C PRO A 317 4.21 66.22 -17.28
N ASP A 318 2.98 66.18 -17.82
CA ASP A 318 2.01 65.13 -17.48
C ASP A 318 2.09 63.92 -18.42
N LEU A 319 3.29 63.45 -18.76
CA LEU A 319 3.45 62.24 -19.56
C LEU A 319 3.89 61.07 -18.68
N SER A 320 3.18 59.96 -18.81
CA SER A 320 3.59 58.67 -18.27
C SER A 320 3.91 57.72 -19.42
N ILE A 321 4.98 56.93 -19.29
CA ILE A 321 5.33 55.85 -20.23
C ILE A 321 4.21 54.79 -20.31
N THR A 322 3.48 54.58 -19.20
CA THR A 322 2.37 53.61 -19.15
C THR A 322 1.07 54.12 -19.78
N ASP A 323 0.95 55.43 -19.99
CA ASP A 323 -0.24 56.05 -20.57
C ASP A 323 -0.10 56.20 -22.10
N ALA A 324 -0.44 55.13 -22.81
CA ALA A 324 -0.46 55.09 -24.26
C ALA A 324 -1.54 55.99 -24.90
N SER A 325 -2.39 56.67 -24.12
CA SER A 325 -3.31 57.65 -24.68
C SER A 325 -2.65 59.03 -24.86
N ASN A 326 -1.67 59.36 -24.02
CA ASN A 326 -1.08 60.70 -23.94
C ASN A 326 0.41 60.76 -24.34
N SER A 327 1.11 59.62 -24.36
CA SER A 327 2.54 59.56 -24.69
C SER A 327 2.86 58.62 -25.86
N ARG A 328 3.93 58.96 -26.60
CA ARG A 328 4.49 58.18 -27.71
C ARG A 328 6.01 58.22 -27.62
N ILE A 329 6.65 57.10 -27.89
CA ILE A 329 8.10 56.94 -27.78
C ILE A 329 8.70 56.80 -29.18
N CYS A 330 9.81 57.49 -29.45
CA CYS A 330 10.55 57.28 -30.68
C CYS A 330 11.19 55.87 -30.67
N PRO A 331 10.96 55.03 -31.69
CA PRO A 331 11.45 53.65 -31.71
C PRO A 331 12.98 53.54 -31.81
N ASN A 332 13.68 54.60 -32.23
CA ASN A 332 15.12 54.57 -32.48
C ASN A 332 15.97 55.10 -31.31
N CYS A 333 15.49 56.11 -30.58
CA CYS A 333 16.27 56.76 -29.51
C CYS A 333 15.51 56.90 -28.19
N ASN A 334 14.32 56.30 -28.09
CA ASN A 334 13.45 56.33 -26.92
C ASN A 334 13.04 57.74 -26.43
N GLY A 335 13.13 58.76 -27.29
CA GLY A 335 12.66 60.10 -26.96
C GLY A 335 11.14 60.13 -26.77
N LEU A 336 10.67 60.72 -25.67
CA LEU A 336 9.25 60.77 -25.32
C LEU A 336 8.56 62.02 -25.89
N TYR A 337 7.43 61.83 -26.56
CA TYR A 337 6.61 62.90 -27.12
C TYR A 337 5.16 62.79 -26.65
N CYS A 338 4.47 63.92 -26.53
CA CYS A 338 3.01 63.88 -26.42
C CYS A 338 2.41 63.51 -27.78
N THR A 339 1.19 62.96 -27.77
CA THR A 339 0.46 62.59 -28.98
C THR A 339 0.39 63.71 -30.01
N ASP A 340 0.11 64.94 -29.59
CA ASP A 340 0.07 66.11 -30.47
C ASP A 340 1.42 66.40 -31.13
N CYS A 341 2.51 66.35 -30.36
CA CYS A 341 3.85 66.62 -30.88
C CYS A 341 4.36 65.50 -31.79
N TYR A 342 3.96 64.25 -31.52
CA TYR A 342 4.26 63.08 -32.34
C TYR A 342 3.50 63.12 -33.68
N ALA A 343 2.23 63.53 -33.67
CA ALA A 343 1.41 63.60 -34.87
C ALA A 343 1.88 64.69 -35.86
N VAL A 344 2.32 65.83 -35.34
CA VAL A 344 2.74 66.98 -36.17
C VAL A 344 4.10 66.77 -36.84
N ARG A 345 5.01 65.97 -36.24
CA ARG A 345 6.39 65.88 -36.70
C ARG A 345 6.67 64.54 -37.39
N LYS A 346 7.29 64.60 -38.58
CA LYS A 346 7.72 63.40 -39.32
C LYS A 346 9.07 62.84 -38.84
N THR A 347 9.94 63.65 -38.22
CA THR A 347 11.29 63.24 -37.78
C THR A 347 11.53 63.53 -36.29
N CYS A 348 12.36 62.74 -35.62
CA CYS A 348 12.69 62.86 -34.19
C CYS A 348 13.64 64.04 -33.91
N LEU A 349 13.53 64.72 -32.76
CA LEU A 349 14.38 65.88 -32.43
C LEU A 349 15.82 65.45 -32.16
N ASP A 350 16.00 64.30 -31.52
CA ASP A 350 17.30 63.87 -31.03
C ASP A 350 18.04 63.04 -32.09
N CYS A 351 17.35 62.07 -32.72
CA CYS A 351 17.99 61.16 -33.68
C CYS A 351 17.61 61.39 -35.14
N LEU A 352 16.75 62.37 -35.44
CA LEU A 352 16.25 62.70 -36.79
C LEU A 352 15.56 61.55 -37.55
N ALA A 353 15.39 60.38 -36.92
CA ALA A 353 14.69 59.23 -37.50
C ALA A 353 13.20 59.52 -37.72
N ASN A 354 12.60 58.89 -38.72
CA ASN A 354 11.20 59.11 -39.05
C ASN A 354 10.28 58.43 -38.01
N LEU A 355 9.43 59.20 -37.32
CA LEU A 355 8.56 58.66 -36.27
C LEU A 355 7.33 57.91 -36.84
N GLN A 356 7.01 58.06 -38.12
CA GLN A 356 5.80 57.51 -38.74
C GLN A 356 6.07 56.27 -39.58
N VAL A 357 7.24 55.64 -39.42
CA VAL A 357 7.55 54.37 -40.08
C VAL A 357 7.02 53.23 -39.23
N VAL A 358 5.91 52.64 -39.66
CA VAL A 358 5.44 51.34 -39.17
C VAL A 358 6.51 50.31 -39.52
N MET A 359 7.13 49.69 -38.52
CA MET A 359 8.06 48.59 -38.75
C MET A 359 7.28 47.47 -39.48
N LYS A 360 7.79 47.06 -40.65
CA LYS A 360 7.15 46.08 -41.54
C LYS A 360 7.11 44.65 -40.99
N ASP A 361 7.69 44.40 -39.83
CA ASP A 361 7.90 43.05 -39.27
C ASP A 361 7.36 42.94 -37.84
N VAL A 362 6.06 43.16 -37.65
CA VAL A 362 5.36 42.73 -36.42
C VAL A 362 4.31 41.71 -36.84
N GLU A 363 4.70 40.43 -36.80
CA GLU A 363 3.74 39.32 -36.83
C GLU A 363 2.91 39.36 -35.55
N PHE A 364 1.61 39.60 -35.69
CA PHE A 364 0.66 39.50 -34.58
C PHE A 364 0.54 38.02 -34.20
N TYR A 365 0.91 37.71 -32.96
CA TYR A 365 0.68 36.38 -32.36
C TYR A 365 -0.82 36.18 -32.18
N CYS A 366 -1.43 35.33 -33.01
CA CYS A 366 -2.80 34.86 -32.82
C CYS A 366 -2.79 33.67 -31.86
N ASP A 367 -3.43 33.83 -30.70
CA ASP A 367 -3.68 32.77 -29.73
C ASP A 367 -4.78 31.85 -30.27
N SER A 368 -4.40 30.62 -30.66
CA SER A 368 -5.33 29.62 -31.19
C SER A 368 -5.89 28.79 -30.03
N SER A 369 -7.01 29.25 -29.50
CA SER A 369 -7.94 28.40 -28.75
C SER A 369 -9.36 28.63 -29.27
N CYS A 370 -10.03 27.53 -29.65
CA CYS A 370 -11.43 27.40 -30.07
C CYS A 370 -11.73 27.82 -31.53
N ASP A 371 -11.91 26.86 -32.44
CA ASP A 371 -13.24 26.34 -32.78
C ASP A 371 -13.14 25.20 -33.81
N GLU A 372 -14.10 24.26 -33.69
CA GLU A 372 -14.22 23.03 -34.46
C GLU A 372 -14.81 23.22 -35.86
N ASP A 373 -14.56 22.21 -36.69
CA ASP A 373 -15.35 21.70 -37.82
C ASP A 373 -15.71 22.59 -39.03
N GLU A 374 -15.13 22.27 -40.20
CA GLU A 374 -15.95 21.90 -41.36
C GLU A 374 -15.16 21.14 -42.45
N TYR A 375 -15.73 20.01 -42.88
CA TYR A 375 -15.28 19.19 -44.00
C TYR A 375 -15.68 19.83 -45.34
N VAL A 376 -14.76 19.92 -46.30
CA VAL A 376 -15.09 19.85 -47.73
C VAL A 376 -13.98 19.11 -48.49
N GLU A 377 -14.37 18.00 -49.14
CA GLU A 377 -13.59 17.25 -50.12
C GLU A 377 -13.38 18.07 -51.41
N ASP A 378 -12.24 17.90 -52.08
CA ASP A 378 -12.14 17.08 -53.31
C ASP A 378 -10.97 17.51 -54.24
N LYS A 379 -10.43 16.48 -54.91
CA LYS A 379 -9.64 16.43 -56.16
C LYS A 379 -8.12 16.62 -56.10
N THR A 380 -7.44 15.49 -55.95
CA THR A 380 -6.29 15.14 -56.80
C THR A 380 -6.70 15.01 -58.28
N PRO A 381 -5.79 15.22 -59.25
CA PRO A 381 -5.08 14.06 -59.77
C PRO A 381 -3.59 14.25 -59.98
N ALA A 382 -2.90 13.12 -59.85
CA ALA A 382 -1.51 12.88 -60.20
C ALA A 382 -1.24 12.98 -61.71
N GLN A 383 0.01 13.26 -62.07
CA GLN A 383 0.82 12.63 -63.14
C GLN A 383 2.22 13.25 -63.06
N GLY A 384 3.30 12.49 -62.85
CA GLY A 384 4.02 11.71 -63.87
C GLY A 384 5.01 12.65 -64.58
N SER A 385 6.31 12.41 -64.74
CA SER A 385 7.09 11.19 -64.86
C SER A 385 8.59 11.54 -64.76
N GLN A 386 9.40 10.50 -64.56
CA GLN A 386 10.84 10.54 -64.37
C GLN A 386 11.64 10.68 -65.67
N SER A 387 12.91 11.08 -65.46
CA SER A 387 14.14 10.64 -66.15
C SER A 387 14.76 11.55 -67.22
N SER A 388 15.96 12.05 -66.90
CA SER A 388 17.14 11.89 -67.74
C SER A 388 18.39 11.88 -66.86
N ALA A 389 19.31 10.96 -67.17
CA ALA A 389 20.52 10.65 -66.44
C ALA A 389 21.73 11.41 -67.00
N SER A 390 22.77 11.65 -66.19
CA SER A 390 24.21 11.61 -66.59
C SER A 390 25.16 11.72 -65.39
N ALA A 391 25.82 10.59 -65.11
CA ALA A 391 27.24 10.38 -64.77
C ALA A 391 28.01 11.14 -63.65
N GLU A 392 28.51 10.31 -62.69
CA GLU A 392 29.90 10.20 -62.17
C GLU A 392 30.53 11.26 -61.22
N ARG A 393 30.71 10.91 -59.93
CA ARG A 393 31.99 10.46 -59.29
C ARG A 393 31.97 10.50 -57.74
N ARG A 394 32.50 9.41 -57.14
CA ARG A 394 33.21 9.26 -55.83
C ARG A 394 32.47 9.72 -54.54
N SER A 395 32.49 9.02 -53.40
CA SER A 395 33.36 7.97 -52.87
C SER A 395 32.73 7.38 -51.59
N ASP A 396 32.80 6.05 -51.44
CA ASP A 396 32.54 5.31 -50.20
C ASP A 396 33.66 5.53 -49.16
N LEU A 397 33.32 5.57 -47.86
CA LEU A 397 34.20 5.09 -46.81
C LEU A 397 33.40 4.38 -45.70
N LYS A 398 33.68 3.09 -45.54
CA LYS A 398 33.20 2.18 -44.49
C LYS A 398 33.94 2.37 -43.17
N HIS A 399 33.22 2.04 -42.10
CA HIS A 399 33.65 1.47 -40.82
C HIS A 399 35.15 1.22 -40.59
N VAL A 400 35.68 1.85 -39.53
CA VAL A 400 36.94 1.48 -38.88
C VAL A 400 36.64 0.60 -37.65
N ARG A 401 37.12 -0.64 -37.71
CA ARG A 401 37.37 -1.55 -36.60
C ARG A 401 38.89 -1.61 -36.44
N ILE A 402 39.42 -1.40 -35.24
CA ILE A 402 40.82 -1.70 -34.92
C ILE A 402 40.85 -2.57 -33.65
N GLN A 403 41.41 -3.77 -33.82
CA GLN A 403 41.97 -4.63 -32.78
C GLN A 403 43.46 -4.30 -32.61
N THR A 404 44.00 -4.47 -31.40
CA THR A 404 45.40 -4.88 -31.15
C THR A 404 45.38 -5.64 -29.81
N SER A 405 45.50 -6.96 -29.78
CA SER A 405 46.68 -7.84 -29.96
C SER A 405 47.42 -8.11 -28.65
N THR A 406 47.22 -9.34 -28.20
CA THR A 406 47.98 -10.15 -27.24
C THR A 406 49.45 -10.32 -27.64
N SER A 407 50.35 -10.36 -26.65
CA SER A 407 51.60 -11.13 -26.71
C SER A 407 51.73 -11.99 -25.45
N LYS A 408 52.35 -13.17 -25.61
CA LYS A 408 52.38 -14.30 -24.68
C LYS A 408 53.83 -14.74 -24.48
N GLY A 409 54.17 -15.15 -23.26
CA GLY A 409 55.42 -15.81 -22.85
C GLY A 409 55.83 -15.32 -21.47
N GLY A 410 56.06 -16.12 -20.41
CA GLY A 410 56.25 -17.56 -20.25
C GLY A 410 57.53 -17.80 -19.45
N GLY A 411 57.44 -18.39 -18.25
CA GLY A 411 58.56 -18.99 -17.52
C GLY A 411 58.79 -18.45 -16.10
N GLY A 412 58.88 -19.36 -15.12
CA GLY A 412 58.92 -19.11 -13.68
C GLY A 412 60.28 -18.71 -13.11
N ASP A 413 60.29 -18.28 -11.84
CA ASP A 413 61.05 -18.94 -10.76
C ASP A 413 60.82 -18.26 -9.39
N ASN A 414 61.05 -19.07 -8.36
CA ASN A 414 60.97 -18.87 -6.91
C ASN A 414 61.43 -17.49 -6.37
N SER A 415 60.83 -17.04 -5.25
CA SER A 415 61.54 -16.63 -4.01
C SER A 415 60.63 -16.14 -2.88
N SER A 416 60.98 -16.56 -1.66
CA SER A 416 60.47 -16.20 -0.33
C SER A 416 60.62 -14.72 0.07
N ALA A 417 59.69 -14.21 0.89
CA ALA A 417 59.89 -13.37 2.11
C ALA A 417 58.53 -12.77 2.57
N ARG A 418 57.97 -13.15 3.72
CA ARG A 418 58.15 -12.63 5.11
C ARG A 418 57.41 -11.30 5.43
N VAL A 419 56.69 -11.33 6.58
CA VAL A 419 56.50 -10.25 7.59
C VAL A 419 55.46 -9.17 7.22
N ASN A 420 54.48 -8.73 8.03
CA ASN A 420 54.18 -8.82 9.47
C ASN A 420 52.69 -8.51 9.76
N THR A 421 52.14 -9.10 10.82
CA THR A 421 50.94 -8.65 11.54
C THR A 421 51.36 -8.03 12.89
N PRO A 422 50.73 -6.94 13.38
CA PRO A 422 50.87 -6.53 14.77
C PRO A 422 49.76 -7.10 15.65
N ASN A 423 50.18 -7.74 16.74
CA ASN A 423 49.44 -7.92 17.99
C ASN A 423 49.56 -6.64 18.83
N GLU A 424 48.48 -6.22 19.47
CA GLU A 424 48.47 -5.45 20.74
C GLU A 424 47.31 -6.02 21.56
N ASP A 425 47.54 -6.76 22.64
CA ASP A 425 48.03 -6.39 23.97
C ASP A 425 46.89 -6.17 24.99
N VAL A 426 46.85 -7.14 25.90
CA VAL A 426 46.07 -7.21 27.14
C VAL A 426 46.78 -6.37 28.21
N PRO A 427 46.05 -5.84 29.20
CA PRO A 427 46.60 -5.85 30.55
C PRO A 427 45.69 -6.62 31.51
N ARG A 428 46.37 -7.48 32.28
CA ARG A 428 45.89 -8.31 33.39
C ARG A 428 46.56 -7.81 34.66
N LYS A 429 45.78 -7.62 35.74
CA LYS A 429 46.12 -7.72 37.18
C LYS A 429 45.05 -6.94 37.95
N SER A 430 44.55 -7.30 39.14
CA SER A 430 44.76 -8.38 40.12
C SER A 430 43.82 -7.98 41.30
N THR A 431 42.93 -8.84 41.79
CA THR A 431 42.93 -9.43 43.17
C THR A 431 43.22 -8.41 44.30
N SER A 432 42.48 -8.20 45.39
CA SER A 432 41.67 -9.09 46.27
C SER A 432 40.85 -8.23 47.31
N PRO A 433 40.36 -8.71 48.48
CA PRO A 433 39.00 -8.40 49.02
C PRO A 433 38.99 -7.64 50.38
N GLU A 434 37.80 -7.37 50.96
CA GLU A 434 37.46 -7.27 52.42
C GLU A 434 36.02 -6.70 52.54
N THR A 435 35.01 -7.48 52.93
CA THR A 435 34.44 -7.69 54.30
C THR A 435 33.78 -6.49 54.99
N THR A 436 32.52 -6.75 55.38
CA THR A 436 31.82 -6.38 56.64
C THR A 436 31.28 -4.97 56.88
N ASP A 437 29.95 -4.94 57.06
CA ASP A 437 29.22 -4.58 58.30
C ASP A 437 28.27 -3.35 58.26
N LYS A 438 27.03 -3.63 58.72
CA LYS A 438 26.01 -2.73 59.31
C LYS A 438 25.37 -1.71 58.34
N LYS A 439 24.05 -1.62 58.20
CA LYS A 439 22.99 -1.63 59.22
C LYS A 439 21.63 -1.84 58.54
#